data_AF-A0AA97F5G2-F1
#
_entry.id   AF-A0AA97F5G2-F1
#
_cell.length_a   1.000
_cell.length_b   1.000
_cell.length_c   1.000
_cell.angle_alpha   90.00
_cell.angle_beta   90.00
_cell.angle_gamma   90.00
#
_symmetry.space_group_name_H-M   'P 1'
#
loop_
_entity.id
_entity.type
_entity.pdbx_description
1 polymer ?
#
loop_
_entity_poly.entity_id
_entity_poly.type
_entity_poly.pdbx_seq_one_letter_code
_entity_poly.pdbx_strand_id
1 'polypeptide(L)'
;MSASAWVKVALERLNCSQKELAMRLGVSPSQITKWKADEYMSLEMEMKFEELTGITDQFPDFVLLAGSKTSSEKWARLILFLADFAAEQAETGYDTWPLQEEPKLLCWNTFHTLSQMGVSIPGKFPEELVRILDEDCNDGDFETSIENFFASIILKIFKSLNDVYAFYAAYVAELTDDDEVLETGLEIEACLMSLAATKIEVSTDAAPKFRNFTRDVRKDYERWLRQVQEAALSSGKPIRAEIMDLIDEDHGSLGFDAEAESLGVNKNRLHPDIYMNELLVGMRAIHQVLPAIIKKLDISEHELAFDRTQLVRGH
;
A
#
# COMPACT_ATOMS: atom_id res chain seq x y z
N MET A 1 -8.33 15.63 -5.02
CA MET A 1 -8.09 16.88 -4.24
C MET A 1 -9.42 17.58 -4.00
N SER A 2 -9.62 18.16 -2.82
CA SER A 2 -10.85 18.90 -2.51
C SER A 2 -10.73 20.36 -2.93
N ALA A 3 -11.65 20.82 -3.80
CA ALA A 3 -11.81 22.24 -4.11
C ALA A 3 -12.14 23.05 -2.84
N SER A 4 -12.86 22.45 -1.89
CA SER A 4 -13.17 23.09 -0.61
C SER A 4 -11.92 23.33 0.24
N ALA A 5 -10.93 22.43 0.16
CA ALA A 5 -9.69 22.57 0.91
C ALA A 5 -8.90 23.80 0.46
N TRP A 6 -8.76 24.00 -0.85
CA TRP A 6 -8.14 25.21 -1.40
C TRP A 6 -8.78 26.49 -0.89
N VAL A 7 -10.12 26.55 -0.90
CA VAL A 7 -10.85 27.73 -0.43
C VAL A 7 -10.63 27.96 1.06
N LYS A 8 -10.70 26.92 1.90
CA LYS A 8 -10.51 27.04 3.35
C LYS A 8 -9.11 27.57 3.68
N VAL A 9 -8.07 26.95 3.11
CA VAL A 9 -6.69 27.37 3.32
C VAL A 9 -6.47 28.81 2.88
N ALA A 10 -7.01 29.21 1.73
CA ALA A 10 -6.87 30.58 1.24
C ALA A 10 -7.56 31.60 2.16
N LEU A 11 -8.77 31.31 2.65
CA LEU A 11 -9.48 32.21 3.56
C LEU A 11 -8.75 32.39 4.89
N GLU A 12 -8.26 31.29 5.48
CA GLU A 12 -7.52 31.31 6.75
C GLU A 12 -6.18 32.04 6.60
N ARG A 13 -5.41 31.70 5.56
CA ARG A 13 -4.06 32.25 5.38
C ARG A 13 -4.04 33.71 4.97
N LEU A 14 -4.97 34.11 4.11
CA LEU A 14 -5.07 35.50 3.66
C LEU A 14 -5.88 36.37 4.63
N ASN A 15 -6.49 35.76 5.65
CA ASN A 15 -7.39 36.40 6.61
C ASN A 15 -8.40 37.32 5.90
N CYS A 16 -9.04 36.80 4.85
CA CYS A 16 -9.87 37.59 3.95
C CYS A 16 -11.30 37.04 3.87
N SER A 17 -12.24 37.89 3.48
CA SER A 17 -13.62 37.47 3.25
C SER A 17 -13.76 36.70 1.93
N GLN A 18 -14.83 35.90 1.78
CA GLN A 18 -15.15 35.22 0.52
C GLN A 18 -15.27 36.19 -0.67
N LYS A 19 -15.74 37.41 -0.42
CA LYS A 19 -15.84 38.45 -1.47
C LYS A 19 -14.47 38.96 -1.89
N GLU A 20 -13.57 39.17 -0.93
CA GLU A 20 -12.18 39.57 -1.20
C GLU A 20 -11.42 38.46 -1.93
N LEU A 21 -11.58 37.20 -1.52
CA LEU A 21 -10.96 36.06 -2.20
C LEU A 21 -11.45 35.95 -3.65
N ALA A 22 -12.75 36.07 -3.88
CA ALA A 22 -13.32 36.07 -5.23
C ALA A 22 -12.75 37.19 -6.10
N MET A 23 -12.60 38.40 -5.54
CA MET A 23 -11.99 39.54 -6.22
C MET A 23 -10.52 39.28 -6.58
N ARG A 24 -9.73 38.69 -5.67
CA ARG A 24 -8.32 38.34 -5.94
C ARG A 24 -8.17 37.28 -7.03
N LEU A 25 -9.10 36.33 -7.09
CA LEU A 25 -9.12 35.26 -8.09
C LEU A 25 -9.77 35.67 -9.43
N GLY A 26 -10.38 36.86 -9.49
CA GLY A 26 -11.10 37.33 -10.68
C GLY A 26 -12.39 36.54 -10.97
N VAL A 27 -13.02 35.96 -9.95
CA VAL A 27 -14.25 35.15 -10.07
C VAL A 27 -15.40 35.75 -9.28
N SER A 28 -16.62 35.23 -9.50
CA SER A 28 -17.78 35.63 -8.71
C SER A 28 -17.74 35.02 -7.30
N PRO A 29 -18.26 35.70 -6.26
CA PRO A 29 -18.41 35.10 -4.92
C PRO A 29 -19.20 33.79 -4.93
N SER A 30 -20.14 33.64 -5.85
CA SER A 30 -20.92 32.40 -6.04
C SER A 30 -20.03 31.23 -6.45
N GLN A 31 -18.99 31.46 -7.25
CA GLN A 31 -18.03 30.43 -7.64
C GLN A 31 -17.25 29.90 -6.42
N ILE A 32 -16.91 30.77 -5.47
CA ILE A 32 -16.28 30.34 -4.21
C ILE A 32 -17.24 29.46 -3.39
N THR A 33 -18.54 29.76 -3.39
CA THR A 33 -19.53 28.90 -2.72
C THR A 33 -19.61 27.52 -3.35
N LYS A 34 -19.55 27.45 -4.69
CA LYS A 34 -19.52 26.19 -5.45
C LYS A 34 -18.30 25.35 -5.08
N TRP A 35 -17.11 25.95 -5.07
CA TRP A 35 -15.89 25.25 -4.66
C TRP A 35 -15.89 24.84 -3.19
N LYS A 36 -16.52 25.61 -2.28
CA LYS A 36 -16.75 25.17 -0.90
C LYS A 36 -17.63 23.92 -0.79
N ALA A 37 -18.52 23.72 -1.76
CA ALA A 37 -19.36 22.53 -1.88
C ALA A 37 -18.68 21.41 -2.70
N ASP A 38 -17.37 21.49 -2.91
CA ASP A 38 -16.57 20.53 -3.69
C ASP A 38 -16.99 20.37 -5.16
N GLU A 39 -17.59 21.41 -5.76
CA GLU A 39 -17.71 21.45 -7.22
C GLU A 39 -16.33 21.54 -7.89
N TYR A 40 -16.25 21.04 -9.13
CA TYR A 40 -15.04 21.00 -9.94
C TYR A 40 -14.32 22.37 -10.00
N MET A 41 -13.01 22.32 -9.79
CA MET A 41 -12.07 23.42 -9.97
C MET A 41 -11.14 23.08 -11.13
N SER A 42 -10.98 24.01 -12.07
CA SER A 42 -10.05 23.84 -13.19
C SER A 42 -8.60 23.95 -12.72
N LEU A 43 -7.68 23.27 -13.42
CA LEU A 43 -6.23 23.34 -13.16
C LEU A 43 -5.69 24.79 -13.11
N GLU A 44 -6.15 25.66 -14.02
CA GLU A 44 -5.75 27.09 -14.02
C GLU A 44 -6.10 27.79 -12.68
N MET A 45 -7.23 27.42 -12.07
CA MET A 45 -7.64 27.99 -10.79
C MET A 45 -6.87 27.38 -9.64
N GLU A 46 -6.58 26.07 -9.69
CA GLU A 46 -5.67 25.44 -8.72
C GLU A 46 -4.32 26.15 -8.71
N MET A 47 -3.70 26.40 -9.88
CA MET A 47 -2.45 27.15 -9.99
C MET A 47 -2.55 28.56 -9.37
N LYS A 48 -3.67 29.28 -9.58
CA LYS A 48 -3.89 30.58 -8.92
C LYS A 48 -4.01 30.45 -7.41
N PHE A 49 -4.63 29.39 -6.90
CA PHE A 49 -4.66 29.10 -5.47
C PHE A 49 -3.27 28.77 -4.93
N GLU A 50 -2.47 27.99 -5.65
CA GLU A 50 -1.08 27.70 -5.29
C GLU A 50 -0.26 28.99 -5.18
N GLU A 51 -0.35 29.89 -6.16
CA GLU A 51 0.33 31.20 -6.14
C GLU A 51 -0.14 32.08 -4.97
N LEU A 52 -1.45 32.18 -4.75
CA LEU A 52 -2.03 33.02 -3.69
C LEU A 52 -1.72 32.49 -2.29
N THR A 53 -1.71 31.17 -2.13
CA THR A 53 -1.49 30.54 -0.83
C THR A 53 -0.02 30.19 -0.61
N GLY A 54 0.84 30.17 -1.63
CA GLY A 54 2.22 29.72 -1.52
C GLY A 54 2.34 28.25 -1.09
N ILE A 55 1.38 27.41 -1.50
CA ILE A 55 1.36 25.96 -1.27
C ILE A 55 1.51 25.29 -2.63
N THR A 56 2.73 24.91 -2.98
CA THR A 56 3.07 24.29 -4.26
C THR A 56 3.30 22.79 -4.09
N ASP A 57 4.06 22.44 -3.05
CA ASP A 57 4.60 21.08 -2.89
C ASP A 57 3.76 20.20 -1.95
N GLN A 58 2.55 20.65 -1.60
CA GLN A 58 1.67 19.97 -0.64
C GLN A 58 0.22 20.02 -1.10
N PHE A 59 -0.55 18.98 -0.75
CA PHE A 59 -2.00 19.01 -0.99
C PHE A 59 -2.69 19.91 0.06
N PRO A 60 -3.68 20.73 -0.35
CA PRO A 60 -4.38 21.63 0.59
C PRO A 60 -5.08 20.85 1.71
N ASP A 61 -5.60 19.66 1.41
CA ASP A 61 -6.19 18.75 2.39
C ASP A 61 -5.19 18.37 3.49
N PHE A 62 -3.94 18.08 3.12
CA PHE A 62 -2.86 17.78 4.06
C PHE A 62 -2.53 19.00 4.94
N VAL A 63 -2.48 20.20 4.35
CA VAL A 63 -2.20 21.44 5.09
C VAL A 63 -3.29 21.73 6.12
N LEU A 64 -4.56 21.51 5.78
CA LEU A 64 -5.68 21.67 6.71
C LEU A 64 -5.61 20.68 7.88
N LEU A 65 -5.33 19.41 7.59
CA LEU A 65 -5.21 18.37 8.62
C LEU A 65 -4.02 18.64 9.55
N ALA A 66 -2.92 19.18 9.02
CA ALA A 66 -1.77 19.61 9.82
C ALA A 66 -2.01 20.92 10.61
N GLY A 67 -3.10 21.63 10.35
CA GLY A 67 -3.53 22.85 11.04
C GLY A 67 -2.83 24.14 10.60
N SER A 68 -1.68 24.07 9.93
CA SER A 68 -1.00 25.24 9.36
C SER A 68 0.06 24.83 8.35
N LYS A 69 0.47 25.75 7.46
CA LYS A 69 1.56 25.52 6.50
C LYS A 69 2.89 25.16 7.18
N THR A 70 3.23 25.84 8.26
CA THR A 70 4.48 25.56 9.00
C THR A 70 4.42 24.21 9.69
N SER A 71 3.25 23.80 10.20
CA SER A 71 3.10 22.47 10.78
C SER A 71 3.10 21.39 9.71
N SER A 72 2.50 21.62 8.54
CA SER A 72 2.53 20.68 7.42
C SER A 72 3.93 20.48 6.86
N GLU A 73 4.77 21.53 6.80
CA GLU A 73 6.20 21.42 6.47
C GLU A 73 6.95 20.51 7.44
N LYS A 74 6.74 20.66 8.76
CA LYS A 74 7.35 19.78 9.77
C LYS A 74 6.86 18.33 9.67
N TRP A 75 5.56 18.14 9.48
CA TRP A 75 4.97 16.81 9.26
C TRP A 75 5.52 16.15 8.01
N ALA A 76 5.64 16.88 6.89
CA ALA A 76 6.21 16.34 5.67
C ALA A 76 7.66 15.89 5.88
N ARG A 77 8.48 16.70 6.55
CA ARG A 77 9.87 16.32 6.88
C ARG A 77 9.93 15.05 7.74
N LEU A 78 9.09 14.93 8.76
CA LEU A 78 9.02 13.72 9.58
C LEU A 78 8.59 12.50 8.77
N ILE A 79 7.53 12.63 7.96
CA ILE A 79 7.01 11.55 7.14
C ILE A 79 8.06 11.04 6.17
N LEU A 80 8.74 11.94 5.46
CA LEU A 80 9.78 11.57 4.50
C LEU A 80 10.97 10.91 5.20
N PHE A 81 11.42 11.47 6.33
CA PHE A 81 12.49 10.87 7.13
C PHE A 81 12.14 9.45 7.59
N LEU A 82 10.91 9.21 8.07
CA LEU A 82 10.47 7.88 8.49
C LEU A 82 10.29 6.92 7.30
N ALA A 83 9.90 7.43 6.14
CA ALA A 83 9.76 6.65 4.91
C ALA A 83 11.12 6.19 4.40
N ASP A 84 12.10 7.09 4.33
CA ASP A 84 13.48 6.78 3.97
C ASP A 84 14.06 5.73 4.94
N PHE A 85 13.91 5.96 6.24
CA PHE A 85 14.37 5.00 7.25
C PHE A 85 13.69 3.63 7.13
N ALA A 86 12.38 3.59 6.85
CA ALA A 86 11.68 2.33 6.65
C ALA A 86 12.15 1.62 5.37
N ALA A 87 12.35 2.35 4.27
CA ALA A 87 12.80 1.80 3.00
C ALA A 87 14.23 1.24 3.09
N GLU A 88 15.15 1.93 3.79
CA GLU A 88 16.53 1.43 4.02
C GLU A 88 16.57 0.14 4.85
N GLN A 89 15.58 -0.08 5.69
CA GLN A 89 15.46 -1.28 6.54
C GLN A 89 14.68 -2.41 5.86
N ALA A 90 14.21 -2.23 4.62
CA ALA A 90 13.48 -3.25 3.89
C ALA A 90 14.44 -4.33 3.37
N GLU A 91 14.20 -5.58 3.75
CA GLU A 91 15.02 -6.74 3.32
C GLU A 91 14.22 -7.69 2.40
N THR A 92 13.20 -7.19 1.70
CA THR A 92 12.31 -8.02 0.87
C THR A 92 12.84 -8.25 -0.55
N GLY A 93 13.80 -7.43 -0.99
CA GLY A 93 14.33 -7.45 -2.37
C GLY A 93 13.45 -6.74 -3.40
N TYR A 94 12.45 -5.97 -2.95
CA TYR A 94 11.59 -5.13 -3.80
C TYR A 94 11.62 -3.68 -3.33
N ASP A 95 11.67 -2.74 -4.28
CA ASP A 95 11.62 -1.31 -3.99
C ASP A 95 10.18 -0.86 -3.76
N THR A 96 9.88 -0.35 -2.56
CA THR A 96 8.57 0.20 -2.21
C THR A 96 8.40 1.60 -2.78
N TRP A 97 8.07 1.70 -4.08
CA TRP A 97 7.90 2.96 -4.80
C TRP A 97 7.06 4.02 -4.06
N PRO A 98 5.92 3.68 -3.40
CA PRO A 98 5.12 4.67 -2.66
C PRO A 98 5.84 5.39 -1.53
N LEU A 99 6.96 4.86 -1.02
CA LEU A 99 7.77 5.50 0.01
C LEU A 99 8.83 6.46 -0.55
N GLN A 100 9.16 6.37 -1.84
CA GLN A 100 10.34 7.02 -2.41
C GLN A 100 10.02 8.09 -3.46
N GLU A 101 9.02 7.86 -4.34
CA GLU A 101 8.89 8.69 -5.56
C GLU A 101 7.88 9.83 -5.49
N GLU A 102 6.84 9.73 -4.65
CA GLU A 102 5.78 10.74 -4.60
C GLU A 102 5.62 11.41 -3.22
N PRO A 103 6.54 12.30 -2.80
CA PRO A 103 6.51 12.93 -1.48
C PRO A 103 5.17 13.58 -1.11
N LYS A 104 4.56 14.28 -2.08
CA LYS A 104 3.29 14.97 -1.91
C LYS A 104 2.15 13.98 -1.67
N LEU A 105 2.13 12.87 -2.41
CA LEU A 105 1.13 11.82 -2.28
C LEU A 105 1.34 11.01 -1.00
N LEU A 106 2.57 10.63 -0.67
CA LEU A 106 2.93 9.94 0.55
C LEU A 106 2.46 10.68 1.81
N CYS A 107 2.71 11.98 1.88
CA CYS A 107 2.26 12.82 3.00
C CYS A 107 0.74 12.80 3.14
N TRP A 108 0.01 12.95 2.03
CA TRP A 108 -1.45 12.93 2.03
C TRP A 108 -2.01 11.56 2.35
N ASN A 109 -1.50 10.49 1.73
CA ASN A 109 -1.91 9.11 1.99
C ASN A 109 -1.72 8.73 3.46
N THR A 110 -0.61 9.16 4.07
CA THR A 110 -0.32 8.91 5.49
C THR A 110 -1.39 9.56 6.37
N PHE A 111 -1.65 10.85 6.16
CA PHE A 111 -2.66 11.58 6.95
C PHE A 111 -4.08 11.10 6.68
N HIS A 112 -4.39 10.74 5.43
CA HIS A 112 -5.66 10.18 5.05
C HIS A 112 -5.90 8.85 5.77
N THR A 113 -4.92 7.95 5.74
CA THR A 113 -4.97 6.65 6.42
C THR A 113 -5.15 6.80 7.92
N LEU A 114 -4.34 7.65 8.58
CA LEU A 114 -4.48 7.95 10.00
C LEU A 114 -5.88 8.50 10.34
N SER A 115 -6.41 9.39 9.51
CA SER A 115 -7.75 9.97 9.69
C SER A 115 -8.86 8.92 9.54
N GLN A 116 -8.73 7.98 8.60
CA GLN A 116 -9.66 6.87 8.42
C GLN A 116 -9.64 5.90 9.62
N MET A 117 -8.46 5.64 10.18
CA MET A 117 -8.29 4.88 11.43
C MET A 117 -8.89 5.61 12.65
N GLY A 118 -9.19 6.91 12.51
CA GLY A 118 -9.75 7.76 13.57
C GLY A 118 -8.70 8.42 14.47
N VAL A 119 -7.43 8.40 14.06
CA VAL A 119 -6.35 9.07 14.79
C VAL A 119 -6.56 10.58 14.75
N SER A 120 -6.51 11.20 15.92
CA SER A 120 -6.65 12.66 16.04
C SER A 120 -5.30 13.34 15.84
N ILE A 121 -5.06 13.83 14.63
CA ILE A 121 -3.82 14.56 14.28
C ILE A 121 -3.84 15.94 14.97
N PRO A 122 -2.77 16.33 15.68
CA PRO A 122 -2.73 17.60 16.38
C PRO A 122 -2.56 18.73 15.37
N GLY A 123 -3.37 19.80 15.51
CA GLY A 123 -3.27 20.99 14.66
C GLY A 123 -2.02 21.84 14.87
N LYS A 124 -1.16 21.45 15.82
CA LYS A 124 0.21 21.94 15.98
C LYS A 124 1.16 20.75 15.98
N PHE A 125 2.26 20.87 15.26
CA PHE A 125 3.30 19.84 15.27
C PHE A 125 3.83 19.61 16.71
N PRO A 126 3.90 18.36 17.19
CA PRO A 126 4.40 18.06 18.53
C PRO A 126 5.83 18.55 18.77
N GLU A 127 6.08 19.25 19.87
CA GLU A 127 7.41 19.79 20.21
C GLU A 127 8.45 18.68 20.43
N GLU A 128 8.01 17.54 20.97
CA GLU A 128 8.83 16.34 21.20
C GLU A 128 9.45 15.80 19.91
N LEU A 129 8.75 15.94 18.78
CA LEU A 129 9.19 15.47 17.47
C LEU A 129 10.08 16.47 16.73
N VAL A 130 10.36 17.65 17.30
CA VAL A 130 11.17 18.66 16.60
C VAL A 130 12.62 18.20 16.48
N ARG A 131 13.16 17.48 17.47
CA ARG A 131 14.57 17.06 17.51
C ARG A 131 14.96 16.12 16.39
N ILE A 132 14.05 15.22 15.98
CA ILE A 132 14.30 14.29 14.86
C ILE A 132 14.46 15.03 13.52
N LEU A 133 14.08 16.31 13.45
CA LEU A 133 14.21 17.15 12.27
C LEU A 133 15.51 17.98 12.28
N ASP A 134 16.31 17.92 13.35
CA ASP A 134 17.55 18.68 13.44
C ASP A 134 18.69 17.92 12.76
N GLU A 135 19.58 18.65 12.06
CA GLU A 135 20.74 18.06 11.37
C GLU A 135 21.72 17.38 12.34
N ASP A 136 21.74 17.82 13.60
CA ASP A 136 22.56 17.27 14.69
C ASP A 136 21.85 16.14 15.47
N CYS A 137 20.75 15.58 14.93
CA CYS A 137 20.04 14.47 15.56
C CYS A 137 20.98 13.28 15.78
N ASN A 138 21.11 12.83 17.04
CA ASN A 138 21.86 11.63 17.40
C ASN A 138 20.92 10.43 17.59
N ASP A 139 21.51 9.24 17.73
CA ASP A 139 20.77 7.98 17.90
C ASP A 139 19.79 8.00 19.08
N GLY A 140 20.12 8.67 20.18
CA GLY A 140 19.24 8.77 21.35
C GLY A 140 18.04 9.70 21.14
N ASP A 141 18.23 10.80 20.41
CA ASP A 141 17.13 11.68 20.00
C ASP A 141 16.22 10.97 18.99
N PHE A 142 16.78 10.16 18.09
CA PHE A 142 16.03 9.31 17.18
C PHE A 142 15.19 8.28 17.94
N GLU A 143 15.79 7.51 18.85
CA GLU A 143 15.11 6.48 19.65
C GLU A 143 13.95 7.08 20.45
N THR A 144 14.17 8.19 21.13
CA THR A 144 13.12 8.91 21.87
C THR A 144 11.99 9.39 20.95
N SER A 145 12.34 9.84 19.74
CA SER A 145 11.36 10.36 18.79
C SER A 145 10.49 9.27 18.18
N ILE A 146 11.04 8.08 17.90
CA ILE A 146 10.25 6.94 17.39
C ILE A 146 9.37 6.28 18.46
N GLU A 147 9.63 6.53 19.75
CA GLU A 147 8.72 6.17 20.84
C GLU A 147 7.47 7.06 20.89
N ASN A 148 7.54 8.29 20.34
CA ASN A 148 6.37 9.14 20.23
C ASN A 148 5.27 8.45 19.41
N PHE A 149 4.03 8.53 19.88
CA PHE A 149 2.89 7.84 19.27
C PHE A 149 2.77 8.05 17.76
N PHE A 150 2.92 9.29 17.27
CA PHE A 150 2.73 9.59 15.85
C PHE A 150 3.88 9.06 14.98
N ALA A 151 5.13 9.23 15.43
CA ALA A 151 6.27 8.67 14.72
C ALA A 151 6.22 7.13 14.72
N SER A 152 5.90 6.54 15.87
CA SER A 152 5.77 5.09 16.03
C SER A 152 4.72 4.50 15.11
N ILE A 153 3.51 5.08 15.07
CA ILE A 153 2.42 4.54 14.24
C ILE A 153 2.71 4.70 12.75
N ILE A 154 3.26 5.84 12.32
CA ILE A 154 3.64 6.08 10.93
C ILE A 154 4.73 5.08 10.51
N LEU A 155 5.78 4.93 11.34
CA LEU A 155 6.87 4.00 11.05
C LEU A 155 6.39 2.55 10.98
N LYS A 156 5.48 2.12 11.88
CA LYS A 156 4.87 0.79 11.82
C LYS A 156 4.08 0.57 10.52
N ILE A 157 3.31 1.57 10.08
CA ILE A 157 2.58 1.50 8.82
C ILE A 157 3.56 1.37 7.64
N PHE A 158 4.66 2.12 7.63
CA PHE A 158 5.65 2.06 6.55
C PHE A 158 6.43 0.75 6.51
N LYS A 159 6.82 0.21 7.66
CA LYS A 159 7.40 -1.14 7.73
C LYS A 159 6.44 -2.19 7.21
N SER A 160 5.18 -2.16 7.66
CA SER A 160 4.16 -3.06 7.11
C SER A 160 3.91 -2.84 5.62
N LEU A 161 4.05 -1.60 5.13
CA LEU A 161 3.87 -1.29 3.71
C LEU A 161 4.99 -1.89 2.86
N ASN A 162 6.24 -1.92 3.34
CA ASN A 162 7.32 -2.61 2.64
C ASN A 162 6.98 -4.07 2.38
N ASP A 163 6.52 -4.77 3.41
CA ASP A 163 6.23 -6.19 3.30
C ASP A 163 5.00 -6.46 2.41
N VAL A 164 3.94 -5.68 2.60
CA VAL A 164 2.69 -5.77 1.81
C VAL A 164 2.96 -5.44 0.35
N TYR A 165 3.72 -4.37 0.09
CA TYR A 165 4.09 -3.97 -1.26
C TYR A 165 4.97 -5.02 -1.93
N ALA A 166 5.96 -5.56 -1.21
CA ALA A 166 6.84 -6.58 -1.75
C ALA A 166 6.09 -7.85 -2.16
N PHE A 167 5.15 -8.32 -1.32
CA PHE A 167 4.31 -9.46 -1.68
C PHE A 167 3.41 -9.15 -2.89
N TYR A 168 2.80 -7.96 -2.93
CA TYR A 168 2.03 -7.50 -4.09
C TYR A 168 2.88 -7.51 -5.36
N ALA A 169 4.07 -6.91 -5.33
CA ALA A 169 4.98 -6.85 -6.46
C ALA A 169 5.47 -8.24 -6.90
N ALA A 170 5.70 -9.14 -5.95
CA ALA A 170 6.18 -10.50 -6.20
C ALA A 170 5.13 -11.39 -6.88
N TYR A 171 3.87 -11.30 -6.45
CA TYR A 171 2.86 -12.33 -6.76
C TYR A 171 1.54 -11.81 -7.34
N VAL A 172 1.22 -10.52 -7.19
CA VAL A 172 -0.09 -9.97 -7.57
C VAL A 172 0.00 -9.04 -8.78
N ALA A 173 1.03 -8.19 -8.86
CA ALA A 173 1.15 -7.16 -9.90
C ALA A 173 1.05 -7.71 -11.33
N GLU A 174 1.72 -8.82 -11.63
CA GLU A 174 1.68 -9.46 -12.97
C GLU A 174 0.28 -10.03 -13.32
N LEU A 175 -0.50 -10.39 -12.30
CA LEU A 175 -1.87 -10.89 -12.48
C LEU A 175 -2.83 -9.75 -12.81
N THR A 176 -2.48 -8.51 -12.46
CA THR A 176 -3.32 -7.32 -12.67
C THR A 176 -3.05 -6.59 -13.98
N ASP A 177 -2.03 -6.99 -14.74
CA ASP A 177 -1.67 -6.37 -16.03
C ASP A 177 -2.66 -6.67 -17.18
N ASP A 178 -3.62 -7.58 -16.99
CA ASP A 178 -4.64 -7.86 -18.00
C ASP A 178 -5.71 -6.78 -18.06
N ASP A 179 -6.10 -6.36 -19.27
CA ASP A 179 -7.16 -5.37 -19.51
C ASP A 179 -8.46 -5.66 -18.74
N GLU A 180 -8.78 -6.93 -18.47
CA GLU A 180 -9.99 -7.35 -17.75
C GLU A 180 -9.99 -6.94 -16.27
N VAL A 181 -8.82 -6.90 -15.64
CA VAL A 181 -8.65 -6.60 -14.20
C VAL A 181 -7.77 -5.39 -13.94
N LEU A 182 -7.40 -4.64 -14.99
CA LEU A 182 -6.54 -3.47 -14.88
C LEU A 182 -7.10 -2.42 -13.91
N GLU A 183 -8.40 -2.11 -13.98
CA GLU A 183 -9.04 -1.16 -13.05
C GLU A 183 -8.94 -1.67 -11.59
N THR A 184 -9.21 -2.96 -11.37
CA THR A 184 -9.08 -3.59 -10.05
C THR A 184 -7.63 -3.59 -9.56
N GLY A 185 -6.66 -3.79 -10.44
CA GLY A 185 -5.23 -3.70 -10.15
C GLY A 185 -4.82 -2.32 -9.66
N LEU A 186 -5.27 -1.28 -10.37
CA LEU A 186 -5.04 0.11 -9.97
C LEU A 186 -5.69 0.43 -8.61
N GLU A 187 -6.87 -0.12 -8.32
CA GLU A 187 -7.51 0.03 -7.01
C GLU A 187 -6.71 -0.65 -5.89
N ILE A 188 -6.19 -1.87 -6.13
CA ILE A 188 -5.33 -2.58 -5.19
C ILE A 188 -4.07 -1.76 -4.90
N GLU A 189 -3.32 -1.37 -5.94
CA GLU A 189 -2.06 -0.65 -5.79
C GLU A 189 -2.23 0.68 -5.05
N ALA A 190 -3.25 1.46 -5.43
CA ALA A 190 -3.54 2.76 -4.82
C ALA A 190 -3.89 2.66 -3.33
N CYS A 191 -4.38 1.50 -2.87
CA CYS A 191 -4.86 1.29 -1.51
C CYS A 191 -3.90 0.46 -0.63
N LEU A 192 -2.66 0.17 -1.07
CA LEU A 192 -1.72 -0.69 -0.32
C LEU A 192 -1.36 -0.14 1.06
N MET A 193 -1.25 1.19 1.20
CA MET A 193 -1.00 1.82 2.51
C MET A 193 -2.15 1.58 3.51
N SER A 194 -3.39 1.61 3.02
CA SER A 194 -4.55 1.34 3.87
C SER A 194 -4.55 -0.12 4.32
N LEU A 195 -4.20 -1.07 3.44
CA LEU A 195 -4.05 -2.47 3.80
C LEU A 195 -2.92 -2.70 4.81
N ALA A 196 -1.74 -2.11 4.58
CA ALA A 196 -0.61 -2.16 5.51
C ALA A 196 -1.00 -1.64 6.90
N ALA A 197 -1.74 -0.54 6.96
CA ALA A 197 -2.24 -0.02 8.23
C ALA A 197 -3.19 -1.00 8.96
N THR A 198 -3.86 -1.92 8.27
CA THR A 198 -4.68 -2.94 8.95
C THR A 198 -3.87 -4.01 9.68
N LYS A 199 -2.59 -4.17 9.33
CA LYS A 199 -1.70 -5.21 9.86
C LYS A 199 -0.88 -4.77 11.08
N ILE A 200 -1.03 -3.52 11.51
CA ILE A 200 -0.35 -3.00 12.70
C ILE A 200 -1.21 -3.09 13.96
N GLU A 201 -0.56 -3.11 15.11
CA GLU A 201 -1.23 -3.02 16.41
C GLU A 201 -1.39 -1.56 16.86
N VAL A 202 -2.64 -1.16 17.14
CA VAL A 202 -2.98 0.16 17.69
C VAL A 202 -4.13 0.05 18.70
N SER A 203 -4.03 0.82 19.79
CA SER A 203 -5.10 0.90 20.79
C SER A 203 -6.35 1.58 20.22
N THR A 204 -7.53 1.08 20.59
CA THR A 204 -8.82 1.69 20.24
C THR A 204 -9.00 3.09 20.85
N ASP A 205 -8.28 3.42 21.91
CA ASP A 205 -8.32 4.77 22.50
C ASP A 205 -7.65 5.79 21.58
N ALA A 206 -6.57 5.37 20.91
CA ALA A 206 -5.80 6.22 20.00
C ALA A 206 -6.37 6.22 18.57
N ALA A 207 -6.99 5.11 18.15
CA ALA A 207 -7.60 4.92 16.84
C ALA A 207 -9.01 4.32 16.96
N PRO A 208 -10.03 5.12 17.36
CA PRO A 208 -11.38 4.63 17.67
C PRO A 208 -12.12 4.01 16.49
N LYS A 209 -11.72 4.32 15.25
CA LYS A 209 -12.33 3.75 14.04
C LYS A 209 -11.56 2.54 13.50
N PHE A 210 -10.44 2.18 14.11
CA PHE A 210 -9.52 1.17 13.57
C PHE A 210 -10.21 -0.14 13.21
N ARG A 211 -11.08 -0.67 14.08
CA ARG A 211 -11.79 -1.93 13.81
C ARG A 211 -12.69 -1.85 12.57
N ASN A 212 -13.40 -0.74 12.39
CA ASN A 212 -14.27 -0.56 11.23
C ASN A 212 -13.43 -0.33 9.97
N PHE A 213 -12.39 0.50 10.07
CA PHE A 213 -11.41 0.71 9.01
C PHE A 213 -10.82 -0.63 8.52
N THR A 214 -10.29 -1.47 9.41
CA THR A 214 -9.74 -2.78 9.06
C THR A 214 -10.76 -3.67 8.39
N ARG A 215 -11.99 -3.75 8.92
CA ARG A 215 -13.04 -4.56 8.31
C ARG A 215 -13.38 -4.10 6.90
N ASP A 216 -13.51 -2.79 6.71
CA ASP A 216 -13.95 -2.22 5.45
C ASP A 216 -12.84 -2.37 4.39
N VAL A 217 -11.58 -2.09 4.74
CA VAL A 217 -10.40 -2.33 3.87
C VAL A 217 -10.26 -3.81 3.51
N ARG A 218 -10.32 -4.73 4.48
CA ARG A 218 -10.21 -6.18 4.18
C ARG A 218 -11.33 -6.67 3.27
N LYS A 219 -12.54 -6.12 3.41
CA LYS A 219 -13.67 -6.47 2.55
C LYS A 219 -13.47 -6.02 1.11
N ASP A 220 -12.94 -4.81 0.91
CA ASP A 220 -12.65 -4.32 -0.44
C ASP A 220 -11.53 -5.14 -1.09
N TYR A 221 -10.46 -5.43 -0.35
CA TYR A 221 -9.38 -6.30 -0.84
C TYR A 221 -9.83 -7.73 -1.13
N GLU A 222 -10.69 -8.32 -0.29
CA GLU A 222 -11.23 -9.66 -0.55
C GLU A 222 -11.99 -9.69 -1.88
N ARG A 223 -12.78 -8.65 -2.17
CA ARG A 223 -13.49 -8.53 -3.44
C ARG A 223 -12.49 -8.42 -4.61
N TRP A 224 -11.51 -7.53 -4.50
CA TRP A 224 -10.56 -7.27 -5.57
C TRP A 224 -9.67 -8.48 -5.88
N LEU A 225 -9.10 -9.12 -4.85
CA LEU A 225 -8.25 -10.29 -5.04
C LEU A 225 -9.02 -11.48 -5.60
N ARG A 226 -10.28 -11.68 -5.22
CA ARG A 226 -11.13 -12.72 -5.84
C ARG A 226 -11.33 -12.48 -7.34
N GLN A 227 -11.55 -11.22 -7.75
CA GLN A 227 -11.67 -10.90 -9.18
C GLN A 227 -10.37 -11.18 -9.93
N VAL A 228 -9.22 -10.78 -9.37
CA VAL A 228 -7.90 -11.07 -9.94
C VAL A 228 -7.66 -12.58 -10.03
N GLN A 229 -8.01 -13.33 -8.99
CA GLN A 229 -7.89 -14.79 -8.95
C GLN A 229 -8.74 -15.46 -10.04
N GLU A 230 -10.00 -15.06 -10.17
CA GLU A 230 -10.93 -15.59 -11.17
C GLU A 230 -10.46 -15.28 -12.60
N ALA A 231 -9.97 -14.07 -12.85
CA ALA A 231 -9.43 -13.67 -14.16
C ALA A 231 -8.16 -14.45 -14.51
N ALA A 232 -7.20 -14.55 -13.58
CA ALA A 232 -5.96 -15.30 -13.77
C ALA A 232 -6.24 -16.79 -14.09
N LEU A 233 -7.20 -17.40 -13.38
CA LEU A 233 -7.63 -18.77 -13.65
C LEU A 233 -8.28 -18.92 -15.03
N SER A 234 -9.12 -17.96 -15.41
CA SER A 234 -9.83 -17.98 -16.69
C SER A 234 -8.89 -17.78 -17.88
N SER A 235 -7.82 -17.00 -17.70
CA SER A 235 -6.77 -16.77 -18.71
C SER A 235 -5.65 -17.82 -18.69
N GLY A 236 -5.67 -18.74 -17.71
CA GLY A 236 -4.65 -19.77 -17.54
C GLY A 236 -3.30 -19.22 -17.05
N LYS A 237 -3.28 -18.02 -16.44
CA LYS A 237 -2.09 -17.44 -15.83
C LYS A 237 -1.74 -18.19 -14.53
N PRO A 238 -0.46 -18.59 -14.35
CA PRO A 238 -0.05 -19.33 -13.17
C PRO A 238 0.00 -18.43 -11.93
N ILE A 239 -0.93 -18.63 -11.00
CA ILE A 239 -0.87 -18.13 -9.62
C ILE A 239 0.20 -18.90 -8.81
N ARG A 240 1.22 -18.19 -8.31
CA ARG A 240 2.43 -18.78 -7.70
C ARG A 240 2.42 -18.81 -6.17
N ALA A 241 1.54 -18.04 -5.53
CA ALA A 241 1.33 -17.98 -4.08
C ALA A 241 -0.18 -17.87 -3.77
N GLU A 242 -0.59 -18.08 -2.51
CA GLU A 242 -1.97 -17.80 -2.10
C GLU A 242 -2.12 -16.28 -1.99
N ILE A 243 -2.73 -15.65 -2.99
CA ILE A 243 -2.81 -14.18 -3.03
C ILE A 243 -3.69 -13.63 -1.90
N MET A 244 -4.58 -14.45 -1.32
CA MET A 244 -5.40 -14.08 -0.16
C MET A 244 -4.55 -13.88 1.11
N ASP A 245 -3.34 -14.42 1.17
CA ASP A 245 -2.40 -14.19 2.29
C ASP A 245 -2.12 -12.68 2.46
N LEU A 246 -2.19 -11.90 1.37
CA LEU A 246 -2.10 -10.44 1.40
C LEU A 246 -3.10 -9.82 2.41
N ILE A 247 -4.24 -10.46 2.66
CA ILE A 247 -5.23 -10.06 3.67
C ILE A 247 -5.00 -10.79 4.99
N ASP A 248 -4.75 -12.08 4.94
CA ASP A 248 -4.90 -12.98 6.08
C ASP A 248 -3.63 -13.11 6.95
N GLU A 249 -2.46 -13.08 6.33
CA GLU A 249 -1.17 -13.22 7.03
C GLU A 249 -0.70 -11.90 7.65
N ASP A 250 0.18 -11.99 8.64
CA ASP A 250 0.84 -10.81 9.21
C ASP A 250 1.86 -10.23 8.21
N HIS A 251 2.22 -8.96 8.40
CA HIS A 251 3.09 -8.29 7.44
C HIS A 251 4.49 -8.93 7.37
N GLY A 252 5.07 -9.39 8.48
CA GLY A 252 6.40 -10.00 8.45
C GLY A 252 6.46 -11.30 7.66
N SER A 253 5.42 -12.13 7.76
CA SER A 253 5.30 -13.35 6.94
C SER A 253 5.23 -13.04 5.43
N LEU A 254 4.50 -11.98 5.05
CA LEU A 254 4.44 -11.53 3.65
C LEU A 254 5.80 -11.05 3.14
N GLY A 255 6.54 -10.30 3.97
CA GLY A 255 7.88 -9.83 3.64
C GLY A 255 8.86 -10.99 3.42
N PHE A 256 8.80 -12.00 4.29
CA PHE A 256 9.60 -13.22 4.16
C PHE A 256 9.31 -13.98 2.87
N ASP A 257 8.04 -14.13 2.50
CA ASP A 257 7.65 -14.82 1.27
C ASP A 257 8.07 -14.05 0.01
N ALA A 258 8.06 -12.71 0.06
CA ALA A 258 8.56 -11.87 -1.01
C ALA A 258 10.10 -11.99 -1.12
N GLU A 259 10.84 -11.95 -0.01
CA GLU A 259 12.28 -12.15 0.01
C GLU A 259 12.68 -13.51 -0.60
N ALA A 260 11.97 -14.57 -0.22
CA ALA A 260 12.19 -15.90 -0.79
C ALA A 260 12.00 -15.93 -2.32
N GLU A 261 11.03 -15.17 -2.85
CA GLU A 261 10.84 -15.03 -4.30
C GLU A 261 11.95 -14.22 -4.97
N SER A 262 12.36 -13.09 -4.38
CA SER A 262 13.42 -12.24 -4.94
C SER A 262 14.76 -12.98 -4.99
N LEU A 263 15.06 -13.82 -3.99
CA LEU A 263 16.21 -14.73 -3.96
C LEU A 263 16.06 -15.94 -4.91
N GLY A 264 14.87 -16.12 -5.50
CA GLY A 264 14.57 -17.16 -6.47
C GLY A 264 14.30 -18.55 -5.88
N VAL A 265 14.04 -18.63 -4.57
CA VAL A 265 13.68 -19.88 -3.88
C VAL A 265 12.32 -20.39 -4.39
N ASN A 266 11.39 -19.47 -4.69
CA ASN A 266 10.01 -19.78 -5.08
C ASN A 266 9.74 -19.75 -6.60
N LYS A 267 10.74 -19.55 -7.46
CA LYS A 267 10.58 -19.36 -8.92
C LYS A 267 9.75 -20.44 -9.64
N ASN A 268 9.78 -21.68 -9.16
CA ASN A 268 9.07 -22.82 -9.77
C ASN A 268 7.84 -23.25 -8.96
N ARG A 269 7.46 -22.51 -7.92
CA ARG A 269 6.33 -22.85 -7.06
C ARG A 269 5.03 -22.53 -7.80
N LEU A 270 4.19 -23.54 -7.95
CA LEU A 270 2.79 -23.39 -8.32
C LEU A 270 1.95 -23.63 -7.08
N HIS A 271 0.90 -22.83 -6.88
CA HIS A 271 0.06 -22.99 -5.70
C HIS A 271 -0.73 -24.32 -5.74
N PRO A 272 -0.42 -25.31 -4.90
CA PRO A 272 -0.92 -26.69 -5.08
C PRO A 272 -2.44 -26.80 -5.01
N ASP A 273 -3.06 -26.01 -4.13
CA ASP A 273 -4.50 -26.08 -3.89
C ASP A 273 -5.30 -25.42 -5.02
N ILE A 274 -4.70 -24.44 -5.69
CA ILE A 274 -5.32 -23.78 -6.85
C ILE A 274 -5.33 -24.75 -8.05
N TYR A 275 -4.26 -25.52 -8.23
CA TYR A 275 -4.11 -26.46 -9.35
C TYR A 275 -4.45 -27.92 -8.99
N MET A 276 -5.07 -28.16 -7.84
CA MET A 276 -5.30 -29.54 -7.36
C MET A 276 -6.11 -30.35 -8.38
N ASN A 277 -7.07 -29.71 -9.05
CA ASN A 277 -7.87 -30.39 -10.06
C ASN A 277 -7.04 -30.73 -11.32
N GLU A 278 -6.22 -29.80 -11.81
CA GLU A 278 -5.31 -29.97 -12.94
C GLU A 278 -4.29 -31.06 -12.65
N LEU A 279 -3.74 -31.09 -11.43
CA LEU A 279 -2.84 -32.13 -10.95
C LEU A 279 -3.54 -33.50 -10.94
N LEU A 280 -4.76 -33.59 -10.40
CA LEU A 280 -5.53 -34.83 -10.36
C LEU A 280 -5.97 -35.31 -11.75
N VAL A 281 -6.29 -34.39 -12.67
CA VAL A 281 -6.59 -34.71 -14.08
C VAL A 281 -5.31 -35.19 -14.79
N GLY A 282 -4.18 -34.50 -14.60
CA GLY A 282 -2.89 -34.90 -15.13
C GLY A 282 -2.45 -36.28 -14.64
N MET A 283 -2.55 -36.55 -13.34
CA MET A 283 -2.27 -37.87 -12.75
C MET A 283 -3.19 -38.94 -13.34
N ARG A 284 -4.49 -38.67 -13.51
CA ARG A 284 -5.43 -39.61 -14.15
C ARG A 284 -5.04 -39.89 -15.60
N ALA A 285 -4.67 -38.85 -16.37
CA ALA A 285 -4.22 -39.00 -17.74
C ALA A 285 -2.92 -39.83 -17.82
N ILE A 286 -1.94 -39.54 -16.95
CA ILE A 286 -0.70 -40.31 -16.85
C ILE A 286 -1.01 -41.77 -16.52
N HIS A 287 -1.87 -42.05 -15.54
CA HIS A 287 -2.27 -43.42 -15.20
C HIS A 287 -2.94 -44.18 -16.35
N GLN A 288 -3.63 -43.49 -17.25
CA GLN A 288 -4.26 -44.10 -18.43
C GLN A 288 -3.27 -44.33 -19.57
N VAL A 289 -2.36 -43.38 -19.81
CA VAL A 289 -1.46 -43.38 -20.97
C VAL A 289 -0.16 -44.14 -20.69
N LEU A 290 0.38 -44.05 -19.47
CA LEU A 290 1.65 -44.66 -19.10
C LEU A 290 1.67 -46.19 -19.32
N PRO A 291 0.62 -46.98 -18.98
CA PRO A 291 0.60 -48.41 -19.29
C PRO A 291 0.66 -48.71 -20.79
N ALA A 292 0.02 -47.88 -21.61
CA ALA A 292 0.06 -48.02 -23.06
C ALA A 292 1.45 -47.70 -23.63
N ILE A 293 2.14 -46.70 -23.07
CA ILE A 293 3.53 -46.36 -23.41
C ILE A 293 4.47 -47.50 -23.02
N ILE A 294 4.39 -48.00 -21.78
CA ILE A 294 5.20 -49.11 -21.25
C ILE A 294 5.07 -50.34 -22.17
N LYS A 295 3.83 -50.69 -22.53
CA LYS A 295 3.55 -51.82 -23.42
C LYS A 295 4.11 -51.61 -24.84
N LYS A 296 4.14 -50.37 -25.34
CA LYS A 296 4.63 -50.04 -26.68
C LYS A 296 6.16 -49.99 -26.75
N LEU A 297 6.82 -49.72 -25.62
CA LEU A 297 8.27 -49.68 -25.49
C LEU A 297 8.87 -51.02 -25.04
N ASP A 298 8.05 -52.05 -24.83
CA ASP A 298 8.45 -53.40 -24.39
C ASP A 298 9.27 -53.41 -23.09
N ILE A 299 8.98 -52.46 -22.20
CA ILE A 299 9.65 -52.34 -20.89
C ILE A 299 9.10 -53.43 -19.97
N SER A 300 9.99 -54.24 -19.41
CA SER A 300 9.63 -55.34 -18.51
C SER A 300 9.27 -54.83 -17.11
N GLU A 301 8.39 -55.54 -16.38
CA GLU A 301 8.03 -55.18 -14.98
C GLU A 301 9.25 -55.10 -14.05
N HIS A 302 10.31 -55.85 -14.37
CA HIS A 302 11.56 -55.85 -13.61
C HIS A 302 12.37 -54.55 -13.77
N GLU A 303 12.23 -53.85 -14.90
CA GLU A 303 12.86 -52.54 -15.16
C GLU A 303 12.06 -51.39 -14.53
N LEU A 304 10.78 -51.61 -14.23
CA LEU A 304 9.91 -50.67 -13.50
C LEU A 304 10.02 -50.80 -11.97
N ALA A 305 10.74 -51.80 -11.47
CA ALA A 305 10.93 -52.03 -10.04
C ALA A 305 11.73 -50.87 -9.41
N PHE A 306 11.01 -49.92 -8.83
CA PHE A 306 11.58 -48.74 -8.19
C PHE A 306 12.16 -49.08 -6.81
N ASP A 307 13.47 -48.87 -6.61
CA ASP A 307 14.13 -49.08 -5.33
C ASP A 307 13.82 -47.92 -4.36
N ARG A 308 12.89 -48.16 -3.43
CA ARG A 308 12.45 -47.18 -2.44
C ARG A 308 13.55 -46.71 -1.49
N THR A 309 14.69 -47.40 -1.41
CA THR A 309 15.80 -47.00 -0.54
C THR A 309 16.55 -45.76 -1.02
N GLN A 310 16.36 -45.34 -2.28
CA GLN A 310 17.00 -44.14 -2.84
C GLN A 310 16.32 -42.82 -2.43
N LEU A 311 15.08 -42.85 -1.93
CA LEU A 311 14.33 -41.67 -1.49
C LEU A 311 14.80 -41.10 -0.13
N VAL A 312 15.46 -41.90 0.71
CA VAL A 312 15.83 -41.52 2.09
C VAL A 312 17.17 -40.74 2.16
N ARG A 313 17.87 -40.56 1.04
CA ARG A 313 19.19 -39.90 0.99
C ARG A 313 19.19 -38.46 0.45
N GLY A 314 18.04 -37.81 0.43
CA GLY A 314 17.89 -36.39 0.05
C GLY A 314 17.36 -35.55 1.20
N HIS A 315 18.15 -35.41 2.27
CA HIS A 315 18.05 -34.32 3.25
C HIS A 315 19.43 -33.71 3.42
#